data_AF-A0A948TR84-F1
#
_entry.id   AF-A0A948TR84-F1
#
_cell.length_a   1.000
_cell.length_b   1.000
_cell.length_c   1.000
_cell.angle_alpha   90.00
_cell.angle_beta   90.00
_cell.angle_gamma   90.00
#
_symmetry.space_group_name_H-M   'P 1'
#
loop_
_entity.id
_entity.type
_entity.pdbx_description
1 polymer ?
#
loop_
_entity_poly.entity_id
_entity_poly.type
_entity_poly.pdbx_seq_one_letter_code
_entity_poly.pdbx_strand_id
1 'polypeptide(L)'
;MFNNQKAEIFNSVSSSDFPLFRYAKKASDVCITLFILSVLYLGYSLISRVSFDSALRLNIFFFVLTAVFWEIHLFFENSIKKPQLPKKLADVSREDNLAEFLTLESAKIVSGALKFCRRKKISEVSSINLLYSALSSSFQTKYIFNRLGLEIERVQDLLKNSLEKSARGESTANVFSEDFNSAMSVALATAKARLHERIEARDILVGISGAEFFKQILIEASLKEDDFANLSVWYDYLEKKIENRKQFWSKDNLAMNGSIGKDWAAGYTVTLDQYSTDLTKYIRRWFYKAIIGHEKALERLQEALCRPQMNNALIVGDPGTGRESIIEGLARRVFLGKSLEEINYHRVIELDMSGLLSQVKTEDETTFVLDKIFSEVVSAGNVILVIKDFHNYVGLEINQPGMVDISGILSKYLSIFGFKFVGITDYTGLHERIEKNPALLSMFEKIEVSEITEAETIRILQNRALELEQKYKLFIIYPSIRELVNLAAKYIPNQPFPKKAINILEDVAIYVARSVKAKVVLPEHVA
;
A
#
# COMPACT_ATOMS: atom_id res chain seq x y z
N MET A 1 -14.14 -6.94 -31.74
CA MET A 1 -13.78 -6.62 -30.34
C MET A 1 -12.26 -6.65 -30.12
N PHE A 2 -11.55 -7.70 -30.53
CA PHE A 2 -10.09 -7.78 -30.39
C PHE A 2 -9.39 -7.93 -31.77
N ASN A 3 -8.58 -6.94 -32.16
CA ASN A 3 -7.78 -6.99 -33.38
C ASN A 3 -6.32 -6.60 -33.09
N ASN A 4 -5.46 -7.62 -33.05
CA ASN A 4 -4.03 -7.48 -32.78
C ASN A 4 -3.24 -6.83 -33.93
N GLN A 5 -3.70 -6.93 -35.19
CA GLN A 5 -2.98 -6.40 -36.35
C GLN A 5 -3.08 -4.88 -36.47
N LYS A 6 -4.19 -4.30 -36.00
CA LYS A 6 -4.42 -2.85 -36.03
C LYS A 6 -3.82 -2.12 -34.82
N ALA A 7 -3.41 -2.85 -33.79
CA ALA A 7 -3.00 -2.28 -32.52
C ALA A 7 -1.49 -1.97 -32.48
N GLU A 8 -1.14 -0.69 -32.30
CA GLU A 8 0.25 -0.23 -32.23
C GLU A 8 1.08 -0.94 -31.16
N ILE A 9 0.46 -1.33 -30.04
CA ILE A 9 1.15 -2.03 -28.94
C ILE A 9 1.76 -3.36 -29.39
N PHE A 10 1.18 -4.04 -30.40
CA PHE A 10 1.74 -5.29 -30.91
C PHE A 10 2.98 -5.06 -31.78
N ASN A 11 3.08 -3.92 -32.47
CA ASN A 11 4.32 -3.50 -33.12
C ASN A 11 5.40 -3.22 -32.07
N SER A 12 5.01 -2.59 -30.94
CA SER A 12 5.91 -2.39 -29.81
C SER A 12 6.44 -3.69 -29.20
N VAL A 13 5.65 -4.78 -29.19
CA VAL A 13 6.14 -6.10 -28.72
C VAL A 13 7.31 -6.58 -29.57
N SER A 14 7.20 -6.53 -30.90
CA SER A 14 8.32 -6.90 -31.79
C SER A 14 9.52 -5.96 -31.62
N SER A 15 9.29 -4.66 -31.47
CA SER A 15 10.35 -3.68 -31.25
C SER A 15 11.05 -3.88 -29.90
N SER A 16 10.34 -4.38 -28.88
CA SER A 16 10.91 -4.55 -27.54
C SER A 16 11.96 -5.66 -27.41
N ASP A 17 11.97 -6.61 -28.35
CA ASP A 17 12.92 -7.73 -28.34
C ASP A 17 14.26 -7.38 -29.01
N PHE A 18 14.39 -6.19 -29.62
CA PHE A 18 15.65 -5.75 -30.21
C PHE A 18 16.73 -5.54 -29.14
N PRO A 19 17.98 -5.98 -29.40
CA PRO A 19 19.06 -5.97 -28.40
C PRO A 19 19.40 -4.55 -27.93
N LEU A 20 19.27 -3.55 -28.81
CA LEU A 20 19.50 -2.14 -28.49
C LEU A 20 18.64 -1.69 -27.30
N PHE A 21 17.33 -1.94 -27.36
CA PHE A 21 16.40 -1.52 -26.31
C PHE A 21 16.51 -2.37 -25.04
N ARG A 22 16.82 -3.66 -25.18
CA ARG A 22 16.98 -4.57 -24.05
C ARG A 22 18.12 -4.16 -23.11
N TYR A 23 19.22 -3.64 -23.67
CA TYR A 23 20.38 -3.22 -22.90
C TYR A 23 20.50 -1.70 -22.73
N ALA A 24 19.64 -0.90 -23.35
CA ALA A 24 19.69 0.56 -23.33
C ALA A 24 19.86 1.14 -21.93
N LYS A 25 19.05 0.70 -20.95
CA LYS A 25 19.15 1.20 -19.57
C LYS A 25 20.50 0.89 -18.92
N LYS A 26 20.94 -0.37 -19.00
CA LYS A 26 22.24 -0.79 -18.42
C LYS A 26 23.40 -0.08 -19.11
N ALA A 27 23.34 0.07 -20.44
CA ALA A 27 24.33 0.80 -21.21
C ALA A 27 24.36 2.28 -20.79
N SER A 28 23.20 2.91 -20.62
CA SER A 28 23.08 4.27 -20.10
C SER A 28 23.69 4.40 -18.71
N ASP A 29 23.36 3.52 -17.77
CA ASP A 29 23.89 3.55 -16.40
C ASP A 29 25.43 3.41 -16.39
N VAL A 30 25.97 2.49 -17.20
CA VAL A 30 27.43 2.34 -17.37
C VAL A 30 28.05 3.61 -17.96
N CYS A 31 27.43 4.20 -18.99
CA CYS A 31 27.93 5.43 -19.59
C CYS A 31 27.92 6.61 -18.60
N ILE A 32 26.87 6.73 -17.76
CA ILE A 32 26.81 7.74 -16.69
C ILE A 32 27.97 7.55 -15.70
N THR A 33 28.26 6.32 -15.27
CA THR A 33 29.38 6.07 -14.35
C THR A 33 30.72 6.42 -14.97
N LEU A 34 30.94 6.08 -16.25
CA LEU A 34 32.15 6.44 -16.99
C LEU A 34 32.25 7.95 -17.20
N PHE A 35 31.13 8.63 -17.42
CA PHE A 35 31.08 10.08 -17.50
C PHE A 35 31.49 10.71 -16.17
N ILE A 36 30.96 10.27 -15.03
CA ILE A 36 31.35 10.78 -13.69
C ILE A 36 32.85 10.54 -13.44
N LEU A 37 33.37 9.35 -13.76
CA LEU A 37 34.80 9.05 -13.68
C LEU A 37 35.63 9.98 -14.57
N SER A 38 35.15 10.30 -15.77
CA SER A 38 35.81 11.23 -16.68
C SER A 38 35.81 12.68 -16.16
N VAL A 39 34.76 13.10 -15.44
CA VAL A 39 34.68 14.41 -14.77
C VAL A 39 35.71 14.48 -13.64
N LEU A 40 35.83 13.42 -12.84
CA LEU A 40 36.86 13.33 -11.79
C LEU A 40 38.28 13.36 -12.38
N TYR A 41 38.51 12.64 -13.50
CA TYR A 41 39.78 12.66 -14.23
C TYR A 41 40.11 14.04 -14.80
N LEU A 42 39.12 14.76 -15.33
CA LEU A 42 39.26 16.13 -15.79
C LEU A 42 39.62 17.08 -14.63
N GLY A 43 38.98 16.92 -13.47
CA GLY A 43 39.35 17.64 -12.24
C GLY A 43 40.79 17.34 -11.79
N TYR A 44 41.21 16.08 -11.85
CA TYR A 44 42.58 15.67 -11.52
C TYR A 44 43.62 16.22 -12.51
N SER A 45 43.26 16.35 -13.79
CA SER A 45 44.12 16.94 -14.82
C SER A 45 44.39 18.44 -14.61
N LEU A 46 43.56 19.14 -13.83
CA LEU A 46 43.80 20.54 -13.48
C LEU A 46 44.86 20.72 -12.38
N ILE A 47 45.07 19.68 -11.56
CA ILE A 47 45.98 19.70 -10.40
C ILE A 47 47.32 19.01 -10.72
N SER A 48 47.30 18.04 -11.63
CA SER A 48 48.46 17.23 -12.02
C SER A 48 49.03 17.61 -13.39
N ARG A 49 50.23 17.11 -13.75
CA ARG A 49 50.87 17.33 -15.08
C ARG A 49 50.26 16.50 -16.23
N VAL A 50 49.04 16.02 -16.07
CA VAL A 50 48.31 15.24 -17.08
C VAL A 50 47.78 16.18 -18.17
N SER A 51 47.67 15.70 -19.42
CA SER A 51 47.23 16.54 -20.54
C SER A 51 45.73 16.83 -20.49
N PHE A 52 45.39 18.10 -20.20
CA PHE A 52 44.01 18.59 -20.11
C PHE A 52 43.18 18.29 -21.37
N ASP A 53 43.77 18.46 -22.56
CA ASP A 53 43.08 18.23 -23.84
C ASP A 53 42.64 16.76 -24.01
N SER A 54 43.43 15.80 -23.52
CA SER A 54 43.03 14.39 -23.56
C SER A 54 41.86 14.09 -22.61
N ALA A 55 41.88 14.67 -21.41
CA ALA A 55 40.82 14.53 -20.43
C ALA A 55 39.50 15.16 -20.91
N LEU A 56 39.58 16.33 -21.56
CA LEU A 56 38.43 17.03 -22.13
C LEU A 56 37.80 16.25 -23.28
N ARG A 57 38.60 15.71 -24.21
CA ARG A 57 38.10 14.85 -25.29
C ARG A 57 37.40 13.60 -24.76
N LEU A 58 37.99 12.95 -23.75
CA LEU A 58 37.40 11.79 -23.10
C LEU A 58 36.05 12.13 -22.41
N ASN A 59 35.98 13.28 -21.74
CA ASN A 59 34.77 13.75 -21.08
C ASN A 59 33.63 14.03 -22.08
N ILE A 60 33.92 14.76 -23.17
CA ILE A 60 32.94 15.01 -24.24
C ILE A 60 32.47 13.70 -24.86
N PHE A 61 33.38 12.76 -25.12
CA PHE A 61 33.02 11.45 -25.67
C PHE A 61 32.02 10.70 -24.77
N PHE A 62 32.29 10.59 -23.48
CA PHE A 62 31.37 9.91 -22.56
C PHE A 62 30.07 10.68 -22.32
N PHE A 63 30.10 12.02 -22.39
CA PHE A 63 28.89 12.84 -22.33
C PHE A 63 27.95 12.55 -23.50
N VAL A 64 28.47 12.59 -24.74
CA VAL A 64 27.69 12.31 -25.94
C VAL A 64 27.17 10.87 -25.93
N LEU A 65 28.02 9.90 -25.57
CA LEU A 65 27.62 8.50 -25.48
C LEU A 65 26.49 8.29 -24.46
N THR A 66 26.59 8.96 -23.30
CA THR A 66 25.55 8.94 -22.28
C THR A 66 24.24 9.53 -22.81
N ALA A 67 24.29 10.68 -23.47
CA ALA A 67 23.11 11.34 -24.04
C ALA A 67 22.40 10.42 -25.05
N VAL A 68 23.14 9.77 -25.95
CA VAL A 68 22.59 8.84 -26.95
C VAL A 68 21.89 7.64 -26.29
N PHE A 69 22.54 6.96 -25.35
CA PHE A 69 21.90 5.82 -24.67
C PHE A 69 20.74 6.24 -23.79
N TRP A 70 20.80 7.43 -23.20
CA TRP A 70 19.70 8.01 -22.45
C TRP A 70 18.50 8.32 -23.35
N GLU A 71 18.71 8.89 -24.54
CA GLU A 71 17.66 9.12 -25.53
C GLU A 71 17.02 7.81 -26.01
N ILE A 72 17.84 6.80 -26.33
CA ILE A 72 17.34 5.46 -26.70
C ILE A 72 16.49 4.86 -25.56
N HIS A 73 16.95 5.02 -24.32
CA HIS A 73 16.22 4.54 -23.15
C HIS A 73 14.89 5.30 -22.97
N LEU A 74 14.88 6.62 -23.10
CA LEU A 74 13.68 7.45 -23.03
C LEU A 74 12.68 7.12 -24.15
N PHE A 75 13.18 6.93 -25.37
CA PHE A 75 12.36 6.50 -26.50
C PHE A 75 11.70 5.15 -26.23
N PHE A 76 12.44 4.20 -25.65
CA PHE A 76 11.87 2.91 -25.27
C PHE A 76 10.79 3.03 -24.18
N GLU A 77 11.02 3.82 -23.13
CA GLU A 77 10.07 4.00 -22.04
C GLU A 77 8.80 4.76 -22.49
N ASN A 78 8.95 5.80 -23.31
CA ASN A 78 7.82 6.66 -23.67
C ASN A 78 7.11 6.18 -24.94
N SER A 79 7.84 5.83 -26.00
CA SER A 79 7.23 5.52 -27.30
C SER A 79 6.91 4.04 -27.46
N ILE A 80 7.78 3.14 -27.00
CA ILE A 80 7.59 1.69 -27.19
C ILE A 80 6.74 1.08 -26.08
N LYS A 81 7.05 1.34 -24.81
CA LYS A 81 6.26 0.78 -23.70
C LYS A 81 4.88 1.40 -23.53
N LYS A 82 4.73 2.68 -23.87
CA LYS A 82 3.49 3.46 -23.68
C LYS A 82 3.10 4.20 -24.97
N PRO A 83 2.76 3.49 -26.06
CA PRO A 83 2.31 4.13 -27.31
C PRO A 83 1.11 5.05 -27.05
N GLN A 84 0.88 6.08 -27.85
CA GLN A 84 -0.23 7.00 -27.58
C GLN A 84 -1.57 6.27 -27.57
N LEU A 85 -2.42 6.54 -26.57
CA LEU A 85 -3.75 5.94 -26.50
C LEU A 85 -4.73 6.76 -27.35
N PRO A 86 -5.61 6.11 -28.12
CA PRO A 86 -6.62 6.82 -28.91
C PRO A 86 -7.66 7.52 -28.02
N LYS A 87 -7.97 6.93 -26.86
CA LYS A 87 -8.92 7.45 -25.85
C LYS A 87 -8.46 7.04 -24.45
N LYS A 88 -9.01 7.69 -23.41
CA LYS A 88 -8.82 7.24 -22.03
C LYS A 88 -9.56 5.92 -21.81
N LEU A 89 -8.98 5.02 -21.00
CA LEU A 89 -9.58 3.71 -20.73
C LEU A 89 -11.00 3.81 -20.17
N ALA A 90 -11.29 4.84 -19.37
CA ALA A 90 -12.62 5.10 -18.80
C ALA A 90 -13.72 5.18 -19.89
N ASP A 91 -13.41 5.77 -21.04
CA ASP A 91 -14.37 6.08 -22.12
C ASP A 91 -14.51 4.95 -23.14
N VAL A 92 -13.77 3.84 -22.98
CA VAL A 92 -13.73 2.73 -23.95
C VAL A 92 -15.03 1.93 -23.92
N SER A 93 -15.65 1.75 -25.07
CA SER A 93 -16.85 0.93 -25.24
C SER A 93 -16.50 -0.51 -25.65
N ARG A 94 -17.46 -1.44 -25.52
CA ARG A 94 -17.25 -2.84 -25.94
C ARG A 94 -16.96 -3.02 -27.43
N GLU A 95 -17.28 -2.03 -28.25
CA GLU A 95 -17.07 -2.05 -29.70
C GLU A 95 -15.65 -1.64 -30.11
N ASP A 96 -14.93 -0.94 -29.23
CA ASP A 96 -13.55 -0.48 -29.49
C ASP A 96 -12.56 -1.66 -29.51
N ASN A 97 -11.42 -1.44 -30.17
CA ASN A 97 -10.35 -2.43 -30.24
C ASN A 97 -9.60 -2.55 -28.91
N LEU A 98 -9.92 -3.55 -28.09
CA LEU A 98 -9.31 -3.76 -26.77
C LEU A 98 -7.79 -3.97 -26.82
N ALA A 99 -7.27 -4.42 -27.97
CA ALA A 99 -5.85 -4.69 -28.14
C ALA A 99 -4.96 -3.45 -27.95
N GLU A 100 -5.44 -2.24 -28.26
CA GLU A 100 -4.66 -0.98 -28.15
C GLU A 100 -4.43 -0.55 -26.70
N PHE A 101 -5.31 -0.98 -25.80
CA PHE A 101 -5.31 -0.59 -24.39
C PHE A 101 -4.48 -1.52 -23.50
N LEU A 102 -3.86 -2.55 -24.07
CA LEU A 102 -2.98 -3.45 -23.33
C LEU A 102 -1.69 -2.74 -22.90
N THR A 103 -1.14 -3.14 -21.76
CA THR A 103 0.27 -2.86 -21.46
C THR A 103 1.19 -3.71 -22.33
N LEU A 104 2.47 -3.33 -22.43
CA LEU A 104 3.46 -4.13 -23.16
C LEU A 104 3.55 -5.57 -22.63
N GLU A 105 3.44 -5.78 -21.31
CA GLU A 105 3.45 -7.11 -20.71
C GLU A 105 2.20 -7.91 -21.08
N SER A 106 1.01 -7.31 -20.98
CA SER A 106 -0.24 -7.92 -21.44
C SER A 106 -0.18 -8.29 -22.92
N ALA A 107 0.35 -7.41 -23.77
CA ALA A 107 0.51 -7.66 -25.20
C ALA A 107 1.51 -8.79 -25.47
N LYS A 108 2.59 -8.91 -24.67
CA LYS A 108 3.52 -10.05 -24.72
C LYS A 108 2.85 -11.37 -24.38
N ILE A 109 1.96 -11.38 -23.39
CA ILE A 109 1.18 -12.56 -23.01
C ILE A 109 0.28 -12.98 -24.18
N VAL A 110 -0.49 -12.06 -24.77
CA VAL A 110 -1.36 -12.39 -25.92
C VAL A 110 -0.53 -12.82 -27.14
N SER A 111 0.58 -12.15 -27.41
CA SER A 111 1.51 -12.52 -28.50
C SER A 111 2.13 -13.91 -28.28
N GLY A 112 2.49 -14.25 -27.04
CA GLY A 112 2.98 -15.58 -26.67
C GLY A 112 1.93 -16.67 -26.91
N ALA A 113 0.68 -16.42 -26.51
CA ALA A 113 -0.43 -17.32 -26.78
C ALA A 113 -0.66 -17.54 -28.28
N LEU A 114 -0.63 -16.48 -29.09
CA LEU A 114 -0.72 -16.56 -30.56
C LEU A 114 0.44 -17.35 -31.17
N LYS A 115 1.69 -17.09 -30.72
CA LYS A 115 2.88 -17.84 -31.17
C LYS A 115 2.76 -19.33 -30.82
N PHE A 116 2.23 -19.65 -29.64
CA PHE A 116 2.01 -21.03 -29.23
C PHE A 116 0.97 -21.74 -30.11
N CYS A 117 -0.18 -21.09 -30.36
CA CYS A 117 -1.23 -21.63 -31.24
C CYS A 117 -0.72 -21.89 -32.66
N ARG A 118 0.07 -20.96 -33.21
CA ARG A 118 0.72 -21.11 -34.53
C ARG A 118 1.67 -22.31 -34.57
N ARG A 119 2.49 -22.50 -33.55
CA ARG A 119 3.45 -23.61 -33.46
C ARG A 119 2.75 -24.97 -33.35
N LYS A 120 1.67 -25.04 -32.59
CA LYS A 120 0.93 -26.29 -32.30
C LYS A 120 -0.24 -26.56 -33.26
N LYS A 121 -0.49 -25.67 -34.24
CA LYS A 121 -1.61 -25.74 -35.19
C LYS A 121 -2.97 -25.84 -34.50
N ILE A 122 -3.16 -25.04 -33.46
CA ILE A 122 -4.44 -24.89 -32.76
C ILE A 122 -5.27 -23.85 -33.53
N SER A 123 -6.55 -24.13 -33.74
CA SER A 123 -7.46 -23.30 -34.55
C SER A 123 -7.80 -21.95 -33.91
N GLU A 124 -7.99 -21.92 -32.58
CA GLU A 124 -8.48 -20.74 -31.86
C GLU A 124 -7.67 -20.43 -30.61
N VAL A 125 -7.58 -19.13 -30.28
CA VAL A 125 -7.02 -18.67 -29.01
C VAL A 125 -8.11 -18.68 -27.93
N SER A 126 -7.91 -19.49 -26.89
CA SER A 126 -8.78 -19.60 -25.71
C SER A 126 -8.16 -19.01 -24.45
N SER A 127 -8.94 -18.89 -23.38
CA SER A 127 -8.46 -18.48 -22.05
C SER A 127 -7.32 -19.38 -21.56
N ILE A 128 -7.36 -20.69 -21.89
CA ILE A 128 -6.34 -21.70 -21.55
C ILE A 128 -4.98 -21.34 -22.17
N ASN A 129 -4.98 -20.96 -23.46
CA ASN A 129 -3.78 -20.51 -24.17
C ASN A 129 -3.21 -19.22 -23.54
N LEU A 130 -4.10 -18.31 -23.14
CA LEU A 130 -3.75 -17.07 -22.48
C LEU A 130 -3.08 -17.35 -21.13
N LEU A 131 -3.70 -18.20 -20.30
CA LEU A 131 -3.19 -18.58 -18.98
C LEU A 131 -1.82 -19.27 -19.06
N TYR A 132 -1.66 -20.19 -20.00
CA TYR A 132 -0.38 -20.85 -20.25
C TYR A 132 0.71 -19.83 -20.62
N SER A 133 0.39 -18.90 -21.52
CA SER A 133 1.33 -17.85 -21.91
C SER A 133 1.65 -16.90 -20.76
N ALA A 134 0.67 -16.56 -19.92
CA ALA A 134 0.87 -15.70 -18.76
C ALA A 134 1.84 -16.33 -17.75
N LEU A 135 1.63 -17.61 -17.43
CA LEU A 135 2.50 -18.38 -16.53
C LEU A 135 3.92 -18.53 -17.06
N SER A 136 4.10 -18.67 -18.38
CA SER A 136 5.43 -18.80 -18.97
C SER A 136 6.21 -17.48 -19.00
N SER A 137 5.51 -16.37 -19.28
CA SER A 137 6.13 -15.11 -19.71
C SER A 137 6.23 -14.05 -18.62
N SER A 138 5.31 -14.04 -17.65
CA SER A 138 5.20 -12.97 -16.65
C SER A 138 5.69 -13.43 -15.26
N PHE A 139 6.65 -12.69 -14.69
CA PHE A 139 7.08 -12.89 -13.32
C PHE A 139 5.97 -12.58 -12.30
N GLN A 140 5.17 -11.54 -12.58
CA GLN A 140 4.05 -11.13 -11.74
C GLN A 140 3.03 -12.26 -11.61
N THR A 141 2.70 -12.91 -12.74
CA THR A 141 1.80 -14.08 -12.75
C THR A 141 2.35 -15.21 -11.87
N LYS A 142 3.64 -15.56 -12.04
CA LYS A 142 4.29 -16.60 -11.21
C LYS A 142 4.25 -16.26 -9.72
N TYR A 143 4.48 -15.01 -9.36
CA TYR A 143 4.42 -14.55 -7.97
C TYR A 143 3.02 -14.73 -7.38
N ILE A 144 1.96 -14.33 -8.09
CA ILE A 144 0.57 -14.50 -7.66
C ILE A 144 0.25 -15.98 -7.45
N PHE A 145 0.61 -16.85 -8.41
CA PHE A 145 0.36 -18.28 -8.32
C PHE A 145 1.08 -18.94 -7.14
N ASN A 146 2.36 -18.61 -6.94
CA ASN A 146 3.11 -19.09 -5.77
C ASN A 146 2.45 -18.62 -4.46
N ARG A 147 1.95 -17.38 -4.42
CA ARG A 147 1.28 -16.84 -3.24
C ARG A 147 -0.07 -17.51 -2.97
N LEU A 148 -0.77 -17.98 -4.00
CA LEU A 148 -1.97 -18.82 -3.86
C LEU A 148 -1.65 -20.26 -3.41
N GLY A 149 -0.38 -20.65 -3.37
CA GLY A 149 0.03 -22.03 -3.09
C GLY A 149 -0.17 -22.97 -4.29
N LEU A 150 -0.31 -22.43 -5.50
CA LEU A 150 -0.43 -23.21 -6.73
C LEU A 150 0.96 -23.52 -7.31
N GLU A 151 1.27 -24.81 -7.45
CA GLU A 151 2.49 -25.26 -8.11
C GLU A 151 2.47 -24.94 -9.61
N ILE A 152 3.35 -24.03 -10.04
CA ILE A 152 3.39 -23.54 -11.42
C ILE A 152 3.59 -24.68 -12.42
N GLU A 153 4.48 -25.62 -12.13
CA GLU A 153 4.81 -26.75 -13.02
C GLU A 153 3.59 -27.65 -13.23
N ARG A 154 2.92 -28.05 -12.15
CA ARG A 154 1.68 -28.84 -12.19
C ARG A 154 0.59 -28.14 -13.00
N VAL A 155 0.37 -26.85 -12.77
CA VAL A 155 -0.64 -26.08 -13.53
C VAL A 155 -0.27 -25.98 -15.01
N GLN A 156 1.01 -25.76 -15.34
CA GLN A 156 1.48 -25.72 -16.71
C GLN A 156 1.30 -27.07 -17.43
N ASP A 157 1.52 -28.18 -16.75
CA ASP A 157 1.31 -29.52 -17.29
C ASP A 157 -0.17 -29.81 -17.54
N LEU A 158 -1.06 -29.43 -16.60
CA LEU A 158 -2.51 -29.53 -16.79
C LEU A 158 -2.98 -28.73 -18.00
N LEU A 159 -2.51 -27.48 -18.12
CA LEU A 159 -2.80 -26.62 -19.26
C LEU A 159 -2.30 -27.23 -20.56
N LYS A 160 -1.05 -27.70 -20.59
CA LYS A 160 -0.45 -28.31 -21.77
C LYS A 160 -1.21 -29.57 -22.21
N ASN A 161 -1.58 -30.44 -21.27
CA ASN A 161 -2.35 -31.64 -21.53
C ASN A 161 -3.75 -31.31 -22.08
N SER A 162 -4.40 -30.28 -21.55
CA SER A 162 -5.68 -29.81 -22.08
C SER A 162 -5.54 -29.26 -23.50
N LEU A 163 -4.50 -28.47 -23.76
CA LEU A 163 -4.24 -27.88 -25.08
C LEU A 163 -3.86 -28.92 -26.14
N GLU A 164 -3.20 -30.01 -25.75
CA GLU A 164 -2.85 -31.11 -26.67
C GLU A 164 -4.07 -31.95 -27.08
N LYS A 165 -5.12 -31.97 -26.25
CA LYS A 165 -6.42 -32.60 -26.54
C LYS A 165 -7.33 -31.73 -27.42
N SER A 166 -7.10 -30.42 -27.48
CA SER A 166 -7.87 -29.49 -28.32
C SER A 166 -7.68 -29.77 -29.81
N ALA A 167 -8.73 -29.50 -30.60
CA ALA A 167 -8.77 -29.81 -32.03
C ALA A 167 -7.58 -29.19 -32.80
N ARG A 168 -6.82 -30.05 -33.50
CA ARG A 168 -5.75 -29.64 -34.41
C ARG A 168 -6.37 -29.39 -35.78
N GLY A 169 -6.27 -28.16 -36.26
CA GLY A 169 -6.83 -27.73 -37.55
C GLY A 169 -5.83 -26.93 -38.38
N GLU A 170 -6.21 -26.56 -39.62
CA GLU A 170 -5.46 -25.54 -40.36
C GLU A 170 -5.47 -24.23 -39.57
N SER A 171 -4.30 -23.67 -39.29
CA SER A 171 -4.17 -22.58 -38.34
C SER A 171 -4.67 -21.27 -38.96
N THR A 172 -5.93 -20.93 -38.73
CA THR A 172 -6.40 -19.54 -38.88
C THR A 172 -5.97 -18.77 -37.64
N ALA A 173 -4.68 -18.41 -37.60
CA ALA A 173 -3.94 -17.98 -36.40
C ALA A 173 -4.39 -16.67 -35.73
N ASN A 174 -5.58 -16.16 -36.05
CA ASN A 174 -6.14 -14.90 -35.57
C ASN A 174 -7.61 -15.02 -35.13
N VAL A 175 -8.16 -16.23 -35.00
CA VAL A 175 -9.53 -16.42 -34.46
C VAL A 175 -9.46 -16.53 -32.94
N PHE A 176 -10.21 -15.67 -32.27
CA PHE A 176 -10.34 -15.64 -30.81
C PHE A 176 -11.66 -16.29 -30.41
N SER A 177 -11.60 -17.25 -29.50
CA SER A 177 -12.79 -17.92 -28.96
C SER A 177 -13.70 -16.96 -28.19
N GLU A 178 -14.96 -17.35 -27.99
CA GLU A 178 -15.91 -16.58 -27.19
C GLU A 178 -15.44 -16.40 -25.73
N ASP A 179 -14.88 -17.46 -25.15
CA ASP A 179 -14.28 -17.47 -23.80
C ASP A 179 -13.09 -16.50 -23.67
N PHE A 180 -12.28 -16.34 -24.72
CA PHE A 180 -11.25 -15.30 -24.73
C PHE A 180 -11.87 -13.89 -24.70
N ASN A 181 -12.90 -13.64 -25.51
CA ASN A 181 -13.52 -12.31 -25.60
C ASN A 181 -14.26 -11.97 -24.29
N SER A 182 -14.91 -12.94 -23.66
CA SER A 182 -15.56 -12.77 -22.36
C SER A 182 -14.53 -12.42 -21.28
N ALA A 183 -13.43 -13.18 -21.18
CA ALA A 183 -12.34 -12.90 -20.23
C ALA A 183 -11.73 -11.50 -20.44
N MET A 184 -11.48 -11.09 -21.68
CA MET A 184 -10.96 -9.76 -22.00
C MET A 184 -11.94 -8.64 -21.66
N SER A 185 -13.25 -8.89 -21.79
CA SER A 185 -14.28 -7.92 -21.40
C SER A 185 -14.34 -7.72 -19.88
N VAL A 186 -14.16 -8.79 -19.11
CA VAL A 186 -14.07 -8.74 -17.64
C VAL A 186 -12.77 -8.05 -17.22
N ALA A 187 -11.66 -8.31 -17.91
CA ALA A 187 -10.39 -7.63 -17.69
C ALA A 187 -10.51 -6.11 -17.90
N LEU A 188 -11.21 -5.68 -18.96
CA LEU A 188 -11.49 -4.26 -19.17
C LEU A 188 -12.31 -3.66 -18.02
N ALA A 189 -13.39 -4.34 -17.60
CA ALA A 189 -14.23 -3.88 -16.49
C ALA A 189 -13.42 -3.75 -15.19
N THR A 190 -12.53 -4.71 -14.93
CA THR A 190 -11.64 -4.72 -13.76
C THR A 190 -10.62 -3.58 -13.82
N ALA A 191 -9.96 -3.38 -14.97
CA ALA A 191 -9.01 -2.30 -15.17
C ALA A 191 -9.65 -0.91 -14.98
N LYS A 192 -10.90 -0.74 -15.47
CA LYS A 192 -11.69 0.47 -15.24
C LYS A 192 -12.00 0.68 -13.76
N ALA A 193 -12.48 -0.35 -13.06
CA ALA A 193 -12.77 -0.28 -11.64
C ALA A 193 -11.54 0.08 -10.79
N ARG A 194 -10.35 -0.33 -11.23
CA ARG A 194 -9.07 -0.04 -10.57
C ARG A 194 -8.42 1.27 -11.00
N LEU A 195 -9.07 2.03 -11.90
CA LEU A 195 -8.56 3.28 -12.46
C LEU A 195 -7.18 3.11 -13.12
N HIS A 196 -6.96 1.97 -13.78
CA HIS A 196 -5.74 1.77 -14.56
C HIS A 196 -5.81 2.57 -15.87
N GLU A 197 -4.67 3.07 -16.33
CA GLU A 197 -4.57 3.72 -17.64
C GLU A 197 -4.65 2.69 -18.79
N ARG A 198 -4.28 1.44 -18.51
CA ARG A 198 -4.17 0.33 -19.46
C ARG A 198 -4.59 -0.98 -18.80
N ILE A 199 -4.94 -1.97 -19.61
CA ILE A 199 -5.25 -3.34 -19.15
C ILE A 199 -3.94 -4.06 -18.84
N GLU A 200 -3.75 -4.38 -17.56
CA GLU A 200 -2.55 -5.02 -17.06
C GLU A 200 -2.66 -6.55 -17.05
N ALA A 201 -1.54 -7.24 -16.93
CA ALA A 201 -1.50 -8.70 -16.99
C ALA A 201 -2.41 -9.34 -15.93
N ARG A 202 -2.47 -8.72 -14.75
CA ARG A 202 -3.34 -9.15 -13.64
C ARG A 202 -4.83 -8.98 -13.92
N ASP A 203 -5.22 -7.92 -14.63
CA ASP A 203 -6.63 -7.69 -14.98
C ASP A 203 -7.10 -8.77 -15.96
N ILE A 204 -6.20 -9.19 -16.86
CA ILE A 204 -6.42 -10.34 -17.74
C ILE A 204 -6.56 -11.63 -16.94
N LEU A 205 -5.70 -11.85 -15.94
CA LEU A 205 -5.80 -13.05 -15.10
C LEU A 205 -7.09 -13.10 -14.28
N VAL A 206 -7.57 -11.96 -13.75
CA VAL A 206 -8.89 -11.85 -13.10
C VAL A 206 -10.01 -12.12 -14.10
N GLY A 207 -9.86 -11.67 -15.36
CA GLY A 207 -10.78 -12.05 -16.43
C GLY A 207 -10.84 -13.56 -16.68
N ILE A 208 -9.68 -14.23 -16.61
CA ILE A 208 -9.56 -15.69 -16.82
C ILE A 208 -10.03 -16.49 -15.61
N SER A 209 -10.03 -15.94 -14.38
CA SER A 209 -10.48 -16.69 -13.19
C SER A 209 -11.96 -17.09 -13.25
N GLY A 210 -12.77 -16.39 -14.05
CA GLY A 210 -14.15 -16.80 -14.33
C GLY A 210 -14.29 -17.88 -15.40
N ALA A 211 -13.22 -18.21 -16.15
CA ALA A 211 -13.26 -19.24 -17.18
C ALA A 211 -13.34 -20.63 -16.54
N GLU A 212 -14.16 -21.52 -17.12
CA GLU A 212 -14.52 -22.81 -16.53
C GLU A 212 -13.28 -23.66 -16.17
N PHE A 213 -12.28 -23.71 -17.04
CA PHE A 213 -11.06 -24.47 -16.80
C PHE A 213 -10.24 -23.95 -15.62
N PHE A 214 -10.03 -22.63 -15.52
CA PHE A 214 -9.26 -22.08 -14.42
C PHE A 214 -10.04 -22.13 -13.10
N LYS A 215 -11.36 -21.97 -13.16
CA LYS A 215 -12.26 -22.17 -12.02
C LYS A 215 -12.15 -23.58 -11.44
N GLN A 216 -12.06 -24.61 -12.28
CA GLN A 216 -11.83 -25.99 -11.81
C GLN A 216 -10.50 -26.12 -11.05
N ILE A 217 -9.41 -25.54 -11.57
CA ILE A 217 -8.10 -25.53 -10.89
C ILE A 217 -8.18 -24.83 -9.53
N LEU A 218 -8.90 -23.71 -9.46
CA LEU A 218 -9.09 -22.98 -8.19
C LEU A 218 -9.87 -23.83 -7.18
N ILE A 219 -10.94 -24.50 -7.61
CA ILE A 219 -11.75 -25.38 -6.75
C ILE A 219 -10.93 -26.56 -6.23
N GLU A 220 -10.13 -27.22 -7.08
CA GLU A 220 -9.24 -28.31 -6.66
C GLU A 220 -8.24 -27.87 -5.57
N ALA A 221 -7.82 -26.60 -5.60
CA ALA A 221 -6.94 -26.00 -4.61
C ALA A 221 -7.68 -25.39 -3.41
N SER A 222 -9.00 -25.57 -3.28
CA SER A 222 -9.83 -24.94 -2.23
C SER A 222 -9.78 -23.40 -2.23
N LEU A 223 -9.72 -22.80 -3.43
CA LEU A 223 -9.69 -21.36 -3.67
C LEU A 223 -10.99 -20.88 -4.33
N LYS A 224 -11.39 -19.65 -4.01
CA LYS A 224 -12.51 -18.96 -4.65
C LYS A 224 -12.01 -18.01 -5.75
N GLU A 225 -12.89 -17.62 -6.67
CA GLU A 225 -12.59 -16.58 -7.67
C GLU A 225 -12.22 -15.25 -6.99
N ASP A 226 -12.93 -14.90 -5.91
CA ASP A 226 -12.67 -13.70 -5.10
C ASP A 226 -11.28 -13.69 -4.47
N ASP A 227 -10.71 -14.87 -4.17
CA ASP A 227 -9.36 -14.98 -3.60
C ASP A 227 -8.30 -14.50 -4.57
N PHE A 228 -8.45 -14.88 -5.84
CA PHE A 228 -7.57 -14.41 -6.91
C PHE A 228 -7.71 -12.89 -7.10
N ALA A 229 -8.94 -12.38 -7.14
CA ALA A 229 -9.21 -10.96 -7.28
C ALA A 229 -8.65 -10.14 -6.11
N ASN A 230 -8.83 -10.59 -4.86
CA ASN A 230 -8.31 -9.95 -3.66
C ASN A 230 -6.77 -9.90 -3.64
N LEU A 231 -6.12 -11.01 -3.98
CA LEU A 231 -4.67 -11.07 -4.06
C LEU A 231 -4.12 -10.17 -5.16
N SER A 232 -4.79 -10.12 -6.31
CA SER A 232 -4.43 -9.22 -7.41
C SER A 232 -4.53 -7.76 -6.97
N VAL A 233 -5.61 -7.34 -6.29
CA VAL A 233 -5.74 -5.96 -5.78
C VAL A 233 -4.61 -5.61 -4.80
N TRP A 234 -4.25 -6.55 -3.92
CA TRP A 234 -3.14 -6.35 -2.99
C TRP A 234 -1.79 -6.21 -3.71
N TYR A 235 -1.54 -7.02 -4.73
CA TYR A 235 -0.32 -6.93 -5.52
C TYR A 235 -0.20 -5.58 -6.24
N ASP A 236 -1.30 -5.08 -6.81
CA ASP A 236 -1.37 -3.76 -7.46
C ASP A 236 -1.01 -2.65 -6.48
N TYR A 237 -1.51 -2.75 -5.25
CA TYR A 237 -1.15 -1.83 -4.16
C TYR A 237 0.36 -1.88 -3.84
N LEU A 238 0.96 -3.07 -3.77
CA LEU A 238 2.40 -3.21 -3.54
C LEU A 238 3.24 -2.62 -4.67
N GLU A 239 2.86 -2.86 -5.93
CA GLU A 239 3.60 -2.34 -7.07
C GLU A 239 3.55 -0.81 -7.12
N LYS A 240 2.36 -0.21 -6.93
CA LYS A 240 2.23 1.26 -6.81
C LYS A 240 3.08 1.82 -5.67
N LYS A 241 3.11 1.12 -4.53
CA LYS A 241 3.94 1.50 -3.38
C LYS A 241 5.44 1.44 -3.69
N ILE A 242 5.89 0.43 -4.43
CA ILE A 242 7.28 0.29 -4.88
C ILE A 242 7.63 1.36 -5.92
N GLU A 243 6.72 1.65 -6.84
CA GLU A 243 6.94 2.65 -7.89
C GLU A 243 7.02 4.06 -7.30
N ASN A 244 6.10 4.39 -6.39
CA ASN A 244 6.14 5.64 -5.65
C ASN A 244 7.45 5.79 -4.88
N ARG A 245 7.98 4.71 -4.26
CA ARG A 245 9.28 4.72 -3.56
C ARG A 245 10.45 5.12 -4.45
N LYS A 246 10.44 4.74 -5.73
CA LYS A 246 11.55 5.03 -6.66
C LYS A 246 11.59 6.50 -7.08
N GLN A 247 10.44 7.17 -7.09
CA GLN A 247 10.31 8.55 -7.54
C GLN A 247 10.70 9.54 -6.45
N PHE A 248 11.99 9.65 -6.13
CA PHE A 248 12.46 10.50 -5.03
C PHE A 248 12.05 11.98 -5.18
N TRP A 249 11.87 12.45 -6.42
CA TRP A 249 11.43 13.81 -6.77
C TRP A 249 9.93 14.03 -6.61
N SER A 250 9.13 12.99 -6.34
CA SER A 250 7.71 13.16 -6.10
C SER A 250 7.50 14.04 -4.86
N LYS A 251 6.47 14.90 -4.89
CA LYS A 251 6.14 15.80 -3.78
C LYS A 251 6.05 15.05 -2.45
N ASP A 252 5.45 13.86 -2.47
CA ASP A 252 5.28 13.00 -1.29
C ASP A 252 6.62 12.53 -0.71
N ASN A 253 7.56 12.13 -1.57
CA ASN A 253 8.87 11.66 -1.13
C ASN A 253 9.78 12.81 -0.71
N LEU A 254 9.69 13.96 -1.37
CA LEU A 254 10.40 15.16 -0.95
C LEU A 254 9.90 15.65 0.42
N ALA A 255 8.59 15.59 0.65
CA ALA A 255 7.98 15.91 1.95
C ALA A 255 8.46 14.98 3.08
N MET A 256 8.98 13.77 2.78
CA MET A 256 9.53 12.85 3.79
C MET A 256 10.71 13.45 4.56
N ASN A 257 11.52 14.27 3.90
CA ASN A 257 12.66 14.92 4.53
C ASN A 257 12.24 16.02 5.51
N GLY A 258 10.93 16.29 5.61
CA GLY A 258 10.37 17.36 6.42
C GLY A 258 10.53 18.71 5.73
N SER A 259 9.71 19.66 6.12
CA SER A 259 9.86 21.06 5.74
C SER A 259 10.97 21.71 6.57
N ILE A 260 11.97 22.29 5.90
CA ILE A 260 13.00 23.10 6.57
C ILE A 260 12.32 24.35 7.16
N GLY A 261 12.50 24.59 8.46
CA GLY A 261 12.09 25.83 9.13
C GLY A 261 10.63 25.95 9.58
N LYS A 262 9.71 25.04 9.19
CA LYS A 262 8.32 25.09 9.71
C LYS A 262 8.23 24.79 11.20
N ASP A 263 9.06 23.87 11.70
CA ASP A 263 9.11 23.56 13.13
C ASP A 263 9.63 24.75 13.96
N TRP A 264 10.37 25.69 13.33
CA TRP A 264 10.88 26.90 13.99
C TRP A 264 9.85 28.03 14.05
N ALA A 265 8.76 27.94 13.29
CA ALA A 265 7.68 28.92 13.30
C ALA A 265 6.70 28.71 14.48
N ALA A 266 6.79 27.58 15.18
CA ALA A 266 5.92 27.22 16.28
C ALA A 266 6.57 27.49 17.65
N GLY A 267 5.73 27.68 18.67
CA GLY A 267 6.17 27.83 20.05
C GLY A 267 6.86 26.57 20.60
N TYR A 268 7.80 26.77 21.53
CA TYR A 268 8.50 25.66 22.20
C TYR A 268 7.58 24.94 23.20
N THR A 269 7.60 23.61 23.19
CA THR A 269 6.77 22.75 24.04
C THR A 269 7.64 21.87 24.95
N VAL A 270 8.38 22.49 25.87
CA VAL A 270 9.43 21.82 26.66
C VAL A 270 8.85 20.76 27.59
N THR A 271 7.75 21.06 28.28
CA THR A 271 7.13 20.15 29.24
C THR A 271 6.37 19.06 28.51
N LEU A 272 5.62 19.41 27.46
CA LEU A 272 4.91 18.41 26.65
C LEU A 272 5.89 17.39 26.05
N ASP A 273 7.01 17.84 25.48
CA ASP A 273 7.99 16.93 24.85
C ASP A 273 8.65 15.94 25.83
N GLN A 274 8.61 16.22 27.14
CA GLN A 274 9.11 15.32 28.18
C GLN A 274 8.16 14.14 28.47
N TYR A 275 6.84 14.39 28.37
CA TYR A 275 5.79 13.42 28.73
C TYR A 275 4.99 12.93 27.52
N SER A 276 5.51 13.09 26.31
CA SER A 276 4.76 12.75 25.11
C SER A 276 5.61 12.12 24.01
N THR A 277 4.92 11.47 23.09
CA THR A 277 5.48 10.88 21.88
C THR A 277 4.96 11.63 20.67
N ASP A 278 5.86 12.26 19.93
CA ASP A 278 5.52 12.97 18.69
C ASP A 278 5.36 11.97 17.54
N LEU A 279 4.12 11.56 17.27
CA LEU A 279 3.79 10.59 16.22
C LEU A 279 4.22 11.08 14.84
N THR A 280 4.24 12.40 14.63
CA THR A 280 4.68 13.01 13.37
C THR A 280 6.16 12.70 13.09
N LYS A 281 7.02 12.64 14.11
CA LYS A 281 8.45 12.26 13.96
C LYS A 281 8.65 10.79 13.57
N TYR A 282 7.75 9.89 13.98
CA TYR A 282 7.85 8.45 13.68
C TYR A 282 7.33 8.09 12.28
N ILE A 283 6.62 8.98 11.60
CA ILE A 283 6.10 8.74 10.24
C ILE A 283 7.22 8.36 9.28
N ARG A 284 8.45 8.85 9.43
CA ARG A 284 9.57 8.42 8.56
C ARG A 284 9.80 6.90 8.60
N ARG A 285 9.56 6.24 9.74
CA ARG A 285 9.68 4.78 9.89
C ARG A 285 8.46 4.06 9.34
N TRP A 286 7.27 4.65 9.46
CA TRP A 286 6.00 4.03 9.08
C TRP A 286 5.36 4.64 7.83
N PHE A 287 6.10 5.41 7.04
CA PHE A 287 5.59 6.22 5.93
C PHE A 287 4.77 5.41 4.92
N TYR A 288 5.14 4.14 4.81
CA TYR A 288 4.60 3.20 3.87
C TYR A 288 3.57 2.24 4.48
N LYS A 289 3.21 2.44 5.75
CA LYS A 289 2.07 1.81 6.40
C LYS A 289 0.84 2.57 5.94
N ALA A 290 0.03 1.97 5.07
CA ALA A 290 -1.28 2.51 4.76
C ALA A 290 -2.24 2.09 5.87
N ILE A 291 -3.12 3.02 6.27
CA ILE A 291 -4.35 2.61 6.93
C ILE A 291 -5.16 1.83 5.89
N ILE A 292 -5.64 0.66 6.29
CA ILE A 292 -6.61 -0.12 5.53
C ILE A 292 -7.91 -0.07 6.33
N GLY A 293 -9.00 0.33 5.67
CA GLY A 293 -10.27 0.61 6.33
C GLY A 293 -10.29 1.98 7.00
N HIS A 294 -11.39 2.27 7.71
CA HIS A 294 -11.59 3.48 8.54
C HIS A 294 -11.43 4.84 7.84
N GLU A 295 -11.46 4.88 6.51
CA GLU A 295 -11.29 6.11 5.74
C GLU A 295 -12.34 7.17 6.10
N LYS A 296 -13.60 6.77 6.23
CA LYS A 296 -14.70 7.66 6.67
C LYS A 296 -14.49 8.22 8.08
N ALA A 297 -13.94 7.42 8.99
CA ALA A 297 -13.67 7.87 10.35
C ALA A 297 -12.51 8.86 10.38
N LEU A 298 -11.49 8.65 9.54
CA LEU A 298 -10.37 9.57 9.37
C LEU A 298 -10.79 10.89 8.70
N GLU A 299 -11.69 10.85 7.71
CA GLU A 299 -12.28 12.04 7.10
C GLU A 299 -13.04 12.87 8.14
N ARG A 300 -13.96 12.23 8.89
CA ARG A 300 -14.69 12.89 9.98
C ARG A 300 -13.77 13.47 11.05
N LEU A 301 -12.67 12.78 11.39
CA LEU A 301 -11.69 13.29 12.35
C LEU A 301 -11.02 14.57 11.86
N GLN A 302 -10.65 14.63 10.59
CA GLN A 302 -10.08 15.84 10.00
C GLN A 302 -11.10 16.98 10.02
N GLU A 303 -12.34 16.71 9.62
CA GLU A 303 -13.44 17.69 9.63
C GLU A 303 -13.70 18.23 11.04
N ALA A 304 -13.75 17.35 12.05
CA ALA A 304 -13.93 17.71 13.45
C ALA A 304 -12.85 18.70 13.93
N LEU A 305 -11.58 18.40 13.66
CA LEU A 305 -10.44 19.21 14.09
C LEU A 305 -10.33 20.58 13.39
N CYS A 306 -11.00 20.75 12.25
CA CYS A 306 -11.03 21.99 11.46
C CYS A 306 -12.24 22.88 11.77
N ARG A 307 -13.07 22.51 12.75
CA ARG A 307 -14.17 23.41 13.15
C ARG A 307 -13.62 24.66 13.85
N PRO A 308 -14.17 25.86 13.63
CA PRO A 308 -13.74 27.07 14.35
C PRO A 308 -14.01 26.99 15.86
N GLN A 309 -15.06 26.28 16.26
CA GLN A 309 -15.44 26.01 17.63
C GLN A 309 -15.67 24.50 17.79
N MET A 310 -15.40 23.96 18.98
CA MET A 310 -15.61 22.53 19.27
C MET A 310 -14.78 21.63 18.35
N ASN A 311 -13.50 21.97 18.20
CA ASN A 311 -12.54 21.25 17.36
C ASN A 311 -11.88 20.07 18.08
N ASN A 312 -12.65 19.37 18.92
CA ASN A 312 -12.21 18.22 19.68
C ASN A 312 -12.95 16.98 19.20
N ALA A 313 -12.25 15.85 19.15
CA ALA A 313 -12.82 14.60 18.67
C ALA A 313 -12.67 13.49 19.70
N LEU A 314 -13.68 12.64 19.81
CA LEU A 314 -13.67 11.46 20.65
C LEU A 314 -13.82 10.23 19.76
N ILE A 315 -12.73 9.48 19.60
CA ILE A 315 -12.72 8.22 18.87
C ILE A 315 -13.25 7.13 19.80
N VAL A 316 -14.39 6.53 19.43
CA VAL A 316 -15.09 5.51 20.22
C VAL A 316 -15.09 4.19 19.47
N GLY A 317 -14.64 3.11 20.09
CA GLY A 317 -14.73 1.76 19.52
C GLY A 317 -14.11 0.71 20.42
N ASP A 318 -14.36 -0.58 20.15
CA ASP A 318 -13.84 -1.64 21.00
C ASP A 318 -12.30 -1.77 20.95
N PRO A 319 -11.66 -2.21 22.04
CA PRO A 319 -10.21 -2.42 22.07
C PRO A 319 -9.76 -3.46 21.02
N GLY A 320 -9.07 -2.98 19.99
CA GLY A 320 -8.51 -3.82 18.93
C GLY A 320 -9.13 -3.62 17.54
N THR A 321 -10.11 -2.74 17.39
CA THR A 321 -10.71 -2.35 16.09
C THR A 321 -9.82 -1.49 15.20
N GLY A 322 -8.70 -0.99 15.73
CA GLY A 322 -7.76 -0.13 15.00
C GLY A 322 -7.91 1.38 15.23
N ARG A 323 -8.51 1.80 16.36
CA ARG A 323 -8.64 3.22 16.77
C ARG A 323 -7.33 4.00 16.66
N GLU A 324 -6.23 3.42 17.12
CA GLU A 324 -4.89 4.05 17.06
C GLU A 324 -4.40 4.22 15.62
N SER A 325 -4.74 3.30 14.72
CA SER A 325 -4.34 3.39 13.32
C SER A 325 -4.95 4.62 12.63
N ILE A 326 -6.12 5.09 13.07
CA ILE A 326 -6.73 6.34 12.57
C ILE A 326 -5.85 7.55 12.94
N ILE A 327 -5.35 7.61 14.18
CA ILE A 327 -4.42 8.66 14.62
C ILE A 327 -3.12 8.59 13.82
N GLU A 328 -2.56 7.38 13.62
CA GLU A 328 -1.35 7.19 12.83
C GLU A 328 -1.50 7.75 11.40
N GLY A 329 -2.63 7.53 10.73
CA GLY A 329 -2.81 8.09 9.40
C GLY A 329 -3.29 9.53 9.36
N LEU A 330 -3.92 10.05 10.43
CA LEU A 330 -4.05 11.49 10.60
C LEU A 330 -2.67 12.14 10.64
N ALA A 331 -1.78 11.65 11.51
CA ALA A 331 -0.40 12.12 11.60
C ALA A 331 0.29 12.04 10.23
N ARG A 332 0.13 10.93 9.51
CA ARG A 332 0.66 10.76 8.15
C ARG A 332 0.15 11.80 7.16
N ARG A 333 -1.16 12.06 7.12
CA ARG A 333 -1.77 13.05 6.21
C ARG A 333 -1.31 14.46 6.53
N VAL A 334 -1.32 14.81 7.82
CA VAL A 334 -0.89 16.10 8.33
C VAL A 334 0.58 16.36 7.98
N PHE A 335 1.46 15.38 8.20
CA PHE A 335 2.88 15.49 7.86
C PHE A 335 3.13 15.68 6.36
N LEU A 336 2.37 14.96 5.53
CA LEU A 336 2.48 15.03 4.07
C LEU A 336 1.83 16.29 3.46
N GLY A 337 1.10 17.09 4.24
CA GLY A 337 0.29 18.18 3.70
C GLY A 337 -0.87 17.70 2.83
N LYS A 338 -1.41 16.50 3.13
CA LYS A 338 -2.54 15.86 2.46
C LYS A 338 -3.83 15.87 3.30
N SER A 339 -3.80 16.58 4.42
CA SER A 339 -4.96 16.83 5.26
C SER A 339 -5.65 18.12 4.81
N LEU A 340 -6.66 18.54 5.56
CA LEU A 340 -7.25 19.88 5.44
C LEU A 340 -6.22 20.96 5.78
N GLU A 341 -6.32 22.12 5.10
CA GLU A 341 -5.31 23.19 5.13
C GLU A 341 -5.01 23.67 6.55
N GLU A 342 -6.04 23.77 7.39
CA GLU A 342 -5.96 24.25 8.77
C GLU A 342 -5.13 23.37 9.69
N ILE A 343 -5.13 22.05 9.46
CA ILE A 343 -4.39 21.09 10.29
C ILE A 343 -3.14 20.56 9.62
N ASN A 344 -2.84 20.97 8.39
CA ASN A 344 -1.63 20.54 7.70
C ASN A 344 -0.39 20.99 8.47
N TYR A 345 0.63 20.12 8.48
CA TYR A 345 1.91 20.34 9.16
C TYR A 345 1.82 20.55 10.68
N HIS A 346 0.68 20.26 11.31
CA HIS A 346 0.58 20.18 12.76
C HIS A 346 1.37 18.99 13.32
N ARG A 347 1.82 19.09 14.56
CA ARG A 347 2.41 17.99 15.32
C ARG A 347 1.28 17.18 15.94
N VAL A 348 1.21 15.88 15.63
CA VAL A 348 0.29 14.97 16.31
C VAL A 348 1.06 14.33 17.46
N ILE A 349 0.67 14.68 18.68
CA ILE A 349 1.43 14.36 19.89
C ILE A 349 0.56 13.51 20.80
N GLU A 350 1.04 12.32 21.13
CA GLU A 350 0.41 11.41 22.09
C GLU A 350 0.98 11.67 23.48
N LEU A 351 0.13 12.09 24.41
CA LEU A 351 0.51 12.33 25.80
C LEU A 351 0.55 11.00 26.57
N ASP A 352 1.71 10.68 27.15
CA ASP A 352 1.88 9.52 28.01
C ASP A 352 1.43 9.85 29.45
N MET A 353 0.13 9.69 29.66
CA MET A 353 -0.48 9.86 30.99
C MET A 353 0.10 8.88 32.01
N SER A 354 0.44 7.65 31.60
CA SER A 354 1.00 6.65 32.51
C SER A 354 2.40 7.04 33.01
N GLY A 355 3.26 7.51 32.10
CA GLY A 355 4.58 8.03 32.41
C GLY A 355 4.53 9.26 33.30
N LEU A 356 3.61 10.19 33.02
CA LEU A 356 3.41 11.41 33.82
C LEU A 356 3.00 11.06 35.26
N LEU A 357 1.98 10.23 35.44
CA LEU A 357 1.48 9.81 36.77
C LEU A 357 2.52 9.01 37.57
N SER A 358 3.47 8.34 36.89
CA SER A 358 4.54 7.61 37.57
C SER A 358 5.65 8.51 38.14
N GLN A 359 5.85 9.69 37.54
CA GLN A 359 6.92 10.62 37.91
C GLN A 359 6.47 11.63 38.97
N VAL A 360 5.18 11.96 38.97
CA VAL A 360 4.59 12.95 39.86
C VAL A 360 3.92 12.25 41.04
N LYS A 361 4.18 12.71 42.27
CA LYS A 361 3.76 12.00 43.49
C LYS A 361 2.40 12.43 44.01
N THR A 362 1.95 13.64 43.65
CA THR A 362 0.72 14.24 44.16
C THR A 362 -0.22 14.67 43.05
N GLU A 363 -1.52 14.69 43.34
CA GLU A 363 -2.56 15.08 42.38
C GLU A 363 -2.46 16.57 42.02
N ASP A 364 -2.09 17.42 42.97
CA ASP A 364 -1.88 18.86 42.77
C ASP A 364 -0.71 19.13 41.81
N GLU A 365 0.43 18.46 42.01
CA GLU A 365 1.56 18.55 41.08
C GLU A 365 1.18 18.03 39.68
N THR A 366 0.37 16.96 39.61
CA THR A 366 -0.10 16.40 38.33
C THR A 366 -0.93 17.43 37.58
N THR A 367 -1.85 18.08 38.29
CA THR A 367 -2.70 19.14 37.74
C THR A 367 -1.85 20.33 37.28
N PHE A 368 -0.85 20.73 38.04
CA PHE A 368 0.07 21.81 37.67
C PHE A 368 0.88 21.49 36.39
N VAL A 369 1.39 20.25 36.27
CA VAL A 369 2.11 19.81 35.07
C VAL A 369 1.17 19.79 33.86
N LEU A 370 -0.06 19.31 34.01
CA LEU A 370 -1.06 19.29 32.94
C LEU A 370 -1.47 20.70 32.50
N ASP A 371 -1.63 21.64 33.44
CA ASP A 371 -1.90 23.05 33.15
C ASP A 371 -0.81 23.64 32.27
N LYS A 372 0.44 23.37 32.65
CA LYS A 372 1.61 23.80 31.89
C LYS A 372 1.63 23.17 30.50
N ILE A 373 1.38 21.86 30.38
CA ILE A 373 1.32 21.16 29.09
C ILE A 373 0.24 21.77 28.19
N PHE A 374 -0.98 21.95 28.69
CA PHE A 374 -2.07 22.50 27.88
C PHE A 374 -1.81 23.97 27.50
N SER A 375 -1.19 24.75 28.38
CA SER A 375 -0.76 26.11 28.06
C SER A 375 0.31 26.15 26.95
N GLU A 376 1.26 25.20 26.95
CA GLU A 376 2.26 25.04 25.90
C GLU A 376 1.62 24.65 24.57
N VAL A 377 0.62 23.76 24.58
CA VAL A 377 -0.14 23.36 23.38
C VAL A 377 -0.84 24.56 22.76
N VAL A 378 -1.55 25.36 23.56
CA VAL A 378 -2.22 26.59 23.08
C VAL A 378 -1.20 27.58 22.52
N SER A 379 -0.09 27.79 23.23
CA SER A 379 0.95 28.75 22.83
C SER A 379 1.68 28.33 21.55
N ALA A 380 1.86 27.02 21.34
CA ALA A 380 2.47 26.49 20.12
C ALA A 380 1.55 26.63 18.90
N GLY A 381 0.23 26.48 19.09
CA GLY A 381 -0.79 26.71 18.06
C GLY A 381 -0.79 25.71 16.89
N ASN A 382 0.16 24.78 16.85
CA ASN A 382 0.33 23.79 15.79
C ASN A 382 0.34 22.35 16.31
N VAL A 383 -0.29 22.08 17.45
CA VAL A 383 -0.31 20.76 18.11
C VAL A 383 -1.72 20.18 18.11
N ILE A 384 -1.82 18.92 17.72
CA ILE A 384 -3.00 18.07 17.93
C ILE A 384 -2.64 17.10 19.06
N LEU A 385 -3.23 17.30 20.23
CA LEU A 385 -2.97 16.50 21.42
C LEU A 385 -3.85 15.25 21.42
N VAL A 386 -3.25 14.09 21.67
CA VAL A 386 -3.95 12.80 21.72
C VAL A 386 -3.77 12.17 23.10
N ILE A 387 -4.87 11.73 23.71
CA ILE A 387 -4.85 10.93 24.94
C ILE A 387 -5.53 9.58 24.68
N LYS A 388 -4.78 8.49 24.92
CA LYS A 388 -5.31 7.12 24.88
C LYS A 388 -6.06 6.79 26.17
N ASP A 389 -7.04 5.89 26.05
CA ASP A 389 -7.90 5.44 27.14
C ASP A 389 -8.43 6.61 27.98
N PHE A 390 -8.95 7.62 27.29
CA PHE A 390 -9.33 8.91 27.83
C PHE A 390 -10.33 8.80 29.00
N HIS A 391 -11.20 7.79 28.98
CA HIS A 391 -12.16 7.51 30.05
C HIS A 391 -11.49 7.22 31.41
N ASN A 392 -10.23 6.78 31.44
CA ASN A 392 -9.51 6.51 32.69
C ASN A 392 -9.16 7.78 33.47
N TYR A 393 -9.24 8.94 32.84
CA TYR A 393 -8.81 10.23 33.42
C TYR A 393 -9.97 11.21 33.59
N VAL A 394 -11.21 10.78 33.36
CA VAL A 394 -12.39 11.66 33.31
C VAL A 394 -13.56 11.04 34.05
N GLY A 395 -14.32 11.84 34.80
CA GLY A 395 -15.53 11.36 35.46
C GLY A 395 -15.21 10.34 36.54
N LEU A 396 -14.09 10.56 37.24
CA LEU A 396 -13.67 9.74 38.36
C LEU A 396 -14.40 10.22 39.61
N GLU A 397 -14.82 9.27 40.45
CA GLU A 397 -15.37 9.62 41.76
C GLU A 397 -14.21 10.07 42.66
N ILE A 398 -14.42 11.18 43.38
CA ILE A 398 -13.42 12.02 44.08
C ILE A 398 -12.58 11.29 45.16
N ASN A 399 -12.73 9.97 45.36
CA ASN A 399 -12.16 9.25 46.51
C ASN A 399 -11.45 7.92 46.17
N GLN A 400 -11.00 7.70 44.93
CA GLN A 400 -10.19 6.52 44.61
C GLN A 400 -8.68 6.87 44.64
N PRO A 401 -7.91 6.36 45.62
CA PRO A 401 -6.50 6.69 45.74
C PRO A 401 -5.72 6.20 44.51
N GLY A 402 -4.99 7.12 43.86
CA GLY A 402 -4.16 6.83 42.69
C GLY A 402 -4.84 7.06 41.34
N MET A 403 -6.05 7.63 41.31
CA MET A 403 -6.73 8.04 40.07
C MET A 403 -6.84 9.57 40.01
N VAL A 404 -6.45 10.17 38.88
CA VAL A 404 -6.47 11.64 38.69
C VAL A 404 -7.54 12.02 37.68
N ASP A 405 -8.48 12.87 38.08
CA ASP A 405 -9.49 13.44 37.18
C ASP A 405 -8.98 14.73 36.54
N ILE A 406 -8.82 14.71 35.21
CA ILE A 406 -8.34 15.84 34.43
C ILE A 406 -9.49 16.67 33.83
N SER A 407 -10.75 16.27 34.03
CA SER A 407 -11.91 16.92 33.39
C SER A 407 -12.02 18.40 33.75
N GLY A 408 -11.78 18.76 35.01
CA GLY A 408 -11.86 20.15 35.49
C GLY A 408 -10.82 21.06 34.85
N ILE A 409 -9.59 20.58 34.69
CA ILE A 409 -8.52 21.34 34.04
C ILE A 409 -8.71 21.37 32.52
N LEU A 410 -9.03 20.24 31.90
CA LEU A 410 -9.22 20.10 30.46
C LEU A 410 -10.36 20.99 29.94
N SER A 411 -11.47 21.10 30.69
CA SER A 411 -12.61 21.93 30.31
C SER A 411 -12.26 23.40 30.09
N LYS A 412 -11.21 23.91 30.76
CA LYS A 412 -10.72 25.29 30.56
C LYS A 412 -10.11 25.50 29.18
N TYR A 413 -9.55 24.45 28.58
CA TYR A 413 -8.80 24.51 27.34
C TYR A 413 -9.61 24.08 26.12
N LEU A 414 -10.57 23.16 26.27
CA LEU A 414 -11.38 22.63 25.16
C LEU A 414 -12.18 23.71 24.40
N SER A 415 -12.48 24.84 25.03
CA SER A 415 -13.16 25.98 24.39
C SER A 415 -12.20 26.99 23.73
N ILE A 416 -10.89 26.86 23.94
CA ILE A 416 -9.90 27.81 23.44
C ILE A 416 -9.65 27.56 21.96
N PHE A 417 -9.73 28.62 21.16
CA PHE A 417 -9.38 28.56 19.74
C PHE A 417 -7.93 28.11 19.57
N GLY A 418 -7.72 27.10 18.71
CA GLY A 418 -6.39 26.53 18.46
C GLY A 418 -6.01 25.35 19.35
N PHE A 419 -6.73 25.09 20.45
CA PHE A 419 -6.53 23.86 21.23
C PHE A 419 -7.23 22.68 20.53
N LYS A 420 -6.47 21.80 19.88
CA LYS A 420 -6.99 20.63 19.17
C LYS A 420 -6.73 19.37 19.98
N PHE A 421 -7.79 18.67 20.36
CA PHE A 421 -7.70 17.52 21.25
C PHE A 421 -8.43 16.30 20.67
N VAL A 422 -7.80 15.13 20.79
CA VAL A 422 -8.39 13.84 20.42
C VAL A 422 -8.31 12.86 21.59
N GLY A 423 -9.47 12.44 22.08
CA GLY A 423 -9.57 11.35 23.06
C GLY A 423 -9.84 10.01 22.36
N ILE A 424 -9.21 8.93 22.83
CA ILE A 424 -9.56 7.57 22.41
C ILE A 424 -10.24 6.86 23.58
N THR A 425 -11.43 6.29 23.35
CA THR A 425 -12.18 5.53 24.37
C THR A 425 -12.89 4.33 23.75
N ASP A 426 -13.28 3.38 24.60
CA ASP A 426 -14.21 2.31 24.25
C ASP A 426 -15.64 2.68 24.62
N TYR A 427 -16.59 1.84 24.18
CA TYR A 427 -18.01 2.06 24.46
C TYR A 427 -18.31 1.98 25.97
N THR A 428 -17.69 1.04 26.67
CA THR A 428 -17.84 0.90 28.13
C THR A 428 -17.38 2.17 28.86
N GLY A 429 -16.16 2.65 28.58
CA GLY A 429 -15.64 3.87 29.18
C GLY A 429 -16.43 5.13 28.79
N LEU A 430 -16.97 5.19 27.56
CA LEU A 430 -17.88 6.26 27.15
C LEU A 430 -19.10 6.32 28.07
N HIS A 431 -19.82 5.20 28.22
CA HIS A 431 -21.05 5.13 28.99
C HIS A 431 -20.83 5.28 30.50
N GLU A 432 -19.80 4.62 31.04
CA GLU A 432 -19.57 4.58 32.48
C GLU A 432 -18.90 5.85 33.03
N ARG A 433 -18.18 6.61 32.20
CA ARG A 433 -17.35 7.74 32.64
C ARG A 433 -17.69 9.05 31.94
N ILE A 434 -17.61 9.10 30.61
CA ILE A 434 -17.68 10.36 29.86
C ILE A 434 -19.12 10.88 29.76
N GLU A 435 -20.11 10.01 29.51
CA GLU A 435 -21.53 10.39 29.42
C GLU A 435 -22.10 10.91 30.75
N LYS A 436 -21.48 10.57 31.88
CA LYS A 436 -21.84 11.13 33.19
C LYS A 436 -21.57 12.63 33.30
N ASN A 437 -20.75 13.19 32.40
CA ASN A 437 -20.53 14.63 32.30
C ASN A 437 -20.97 15.16 30.91
N PRO A 438 -22.26 15.48 30.74
CA PRO A 438 -22.80 15.97 29.46
C PRO A 438 -22.15 17.26 28.98
N ALA A 439 -21.72 18.13 29.90
CA ALA A 439 -21.05 19.38 29.55
C ALA A 439 -19.72 19.11 28.84
N LEU A 440 -18.92 18.18 29.36
CA LEU A 440 -17.69 17.74 28.72
C LEU A 440 -17.97 17.05 27.38
N LEU A 441 -18.87 16.05 27.36
CA LEU A 441 -19.20 15.32 26.14
C LEU A 441 -19.68 16.23 25.02
N SER A 442 -20.44 17.28 25.35
CA SER A 442 -20.92 18.24 24.36
C SER A 442 -19.78 18.93 23.61
N MET A 443 -18.58 19.05 24.18
CA MET A 443 -17.41 19.70 23.55
C MET A 443 -16.68 18.81 22.53
N PHE A 444 -17.08 17.55 22.39
CA PHE A 444 -16.45 16.57 21.51
C PHE A 444 -17.38 16.13 20.37
N GLU A 445 -16.79 15.97 19.19
CA GLU A 445 -17.43 15.21 18.12
C GLU A 445 -17.14 13.71 18.29
N LYS A 446 -18.21 12.92 18.45
CA LYS A 446 -18.12 11.46 18.57
C LYS A 446 -17.84 10.83 17.20
N ILE A 447 -16.74 10.08 17.10
CA ILE A 447 -16.36 9.34 15.90
C ILE A 447 -16.32 7.86 16.23
N GLU A 448 -17.33 7.13 15.76
CA GLU A 448 -17.43 5.69 15.98
C GLU A 448 -16.54 4.91 15.01
N VAL A 449 -15.83 3.93 15.56
CA VAL A 449 -14.92 3.03 14.86
C VAL A 449 -15.45 1.62 15.03
N SER A 450 -15.99 1.08 13.94
CA SER A 450 -16.46 -0.30 13.88
C SER A 450 -15.31 -1.28 13.68
N GLU A 451 -15.60 -2.56 13.81
CA GLU A 451 -14.72 -3.61 13.30
C GLU A 451 -14.57 -3.49 11.77
N ILE A 452 -13.40 -3.86 11.25
CA ILE A 452 -13.14 -3.89 9.79
C ILE A 452 -13.69 -5.18 9.18
N THR A 453 -13.89 -5.16 7.86
CA THR A 453 -14.36 -6.34 7.13
C THR A 453 -13.30 -7.45 7.06
N GLU A 454 -13.71 -8.70 6.83
CA GLU A 454 -12.78 -9.82 6.62
C GLU A 454 -11.82 -9.56 5.45
N ALA A 455 -12.32 -8.99 4.35
CA ALA A 455 -11.51 -8.66 3.18
C ALA A 455 -10.44 -7.59 3.50
N GLU A 456 -10.78 -6.58 4.29
CA GLU A 456 -9.82 -5.57 4.78
C GLU A 456 -8.81 -6.19 5.76
N THR A 457 -9.28 -7.07 6.64
CA THR A 457 -8.42 -7.81 7.57
C THR A 457 -7.39 -8.63 6.81
N ILE A 458 -7.79 -9.38 5.78
CA ILE A 458 -6.88 -10.13 4.92
C ILE A 458 -5.81 -9.21 4.32
N ARG A 459 -6.17 -8.02 3.83
CA ARG A 459 -5.20 -7.06 3.28
C ARG A 459 -4.21 -6.56 4.34
N ILE A 460 -4.66 -6.32 5.57
CA ILE A 460 -3.79 -5.95 6.69
C ILE A 460 -2.81 -7.09 6.98
N LEU A 461 -3.31 -8.32 7.05
CA LEU A 461 -2.50 -9.50 7.31
C LEU A 461 -1.51 -9.79 6.18
N GLN A 462 -1.88 -9.56 4.92
CA GLN A 462 -0.95 -9.69 3.79
C GLN A 462 0.21 -8.69 3.91
N ASN A 463 -0.05 -7.45 4.34
CA ASN A 463 1.01 -6.48 4.59
C ASN A 463 1.89 -6.88 5.78
N ARG A 464 1.28 -7.33 6.87
CA ARG A 464 2.02 -7.82 8.05
C ARG A 464 2.84 -9.07 7.73
N ALA A 465 2.32 -9.95 6.89
CA ALA A 465 3.00 -11.16 6.44
C ALA A 465 4.35 -10.85 5.80
N LEU A 466 4.46 -9.82 4.96
CA LEU A 466 5.75 -9.42 4.35
C LEU A 466 6.83 -9.12 5.40
N GLU A 467 6.46 -8.47 6.50
CA GLU A 467 7.39 -8.15 7.60
C GLU A 467 7.81 -9.40 8.36
N LEU A 468 6.86 -10.32 8.61
CA LEU A 468 7.11 -11.60 9.26
C LEU A 468 7.96 -12.52 8.40
N GLU A 469 7.71 -12.58 7.09
CA GLU A 469 8.50 -13.34 6.12
C GLU A 469 9.96 -12.89 6.10
N GLN A 470 10.19 -11.57 6.12
CA GLN A 470 11.54 -11.01 6.18
C GLN A 470 12.25 -11.36 7.49
N LYS A 471 11.53 -11.30 8.62
CA LYS A 471 12.05 -11.54 9.97
C LYS A 471 12.35 -13.01 10.23
N TYR A 472 11.41 -13.91 9.91
CA TYR A 472 11.49 -15.34 10.21
C TYR A 472 11.99 -16.19 9.03
N LYS A 473 12.26 -15.58 7.86
CA LYS A 473 12.75 -16.27 6.65
C LYS A 473 11.84 -17.40 6.19
N LEU A 474 10.54 -17.18 6.28
CA LEU A 474 9.48 -18.07 5.82
C LEU A 474 8.64 -17.39 4.73
N PHE A 475 7.74 -18.13 4.11
CA PHE A 475 6.77 -17.63 3.13
C PHE A 475 5.35 -18.00 3.58
N ILE A 476 4.46 -17.01 3.68
CA ILE A 476 3.08 -17.22 4.11
C ILE A 476 2.18 -17.21 2.88
N ILE A 477 1.54 -18.33 2.57
CA ILE A 477 0.62 -18.38 1.42
C ILE A 477 -0.71 -17.69 1.77
N TYR A 478 -1.37 -17.14 0.75
CA TYR A 478 -2.67 -16.48 0.87
C TYR A 478 -3.75 -17.37 1.49
N PRO A 479 -3.88 -18.67 1.13
CA PRO A 479 -4.89 -19.54 1.73
C PRO A 479 -4.75 -19.67 3.24
N SER A 480 -3.52 -19.67 3.77
CA SER A 480 -3.27 -19.70 5.21
C SER A 480 -3.77 -18.43 5.90
N ILE A 481 -3.61 -17.26 5.26
CA ILE A 481 -4.13 -15.99 5.78
C ILE A 481 -5.66 -15.99 5.78
N ARG A 482 -6.28 -16.47 4.69
CA ARG A 482 -7.74 -16.59 4.59
C ARG A 482 -8.29 -17.52 5.67
N GLU A 483 -7.69 -18.69 5.81
CA GLU A 483 -8.11 -19.68 6.79
C GLU A 483 -7.97 -19.16 8.22
N LEU A 484 -6.89 -18.42 8.49
CA LEU A 484 -6.70 -17.75 9.78
C LEU A 484 -7.85 -16.80 10.12
N VAL A 485 -8.26 -15.95 9.18
CA VAL A 485 -9.38 -15.03 9.41
C VAL A 485 -10.68 -15.80 9.65
N ASN A 486 -10.95 -16.84 8.85
CA ASN A 486 -12.14 -17.68 9.00
C ASN A 486 -12.20 -18.36 10.38
N LEU A 487 -11.10 -18.98 10.81
CA LEU A 487 -11.00 -19.66 12.10
C LEU A 487 -11.06 -18.66 13.26
N ALA A 488 -10.40 -17.50 13.14
CA ALA A 488 -10.44 -16.45 14.15
C ALA A 488 -11.85 -15.86 14.32
N ALA A 489 -12.60 -15.67 13.23
CA ALA A 489 -13.99 -15.24 13.27
C ALA A 489 -14.88 -16.28 14.00
N LYS A 490 -14.66 -17.57 13.72
CA LYS A 490 -15.47 -18.66 14.26
C LYS A 490 -15.18 -18.99 15.73
N TYR A 491 -13.91 -19.04 16.12
CA TYR A 491 -13.50 -19.54 17.43
C TYR A 491 -13.15 -18.45 18.44
N ILE A 492 -12.93 -17.20 17.99
CA ILE A 492 -12.57 -16.07 18.86
C ILE A 492 -13.51 -14.88 18.57
N PRO A 493 -14.82 -14.99 18.87
CA PRO A 493 -15.78 -13.91 18.63
C PRO A 493 -15.60 -12.73 19.60
N ASN A 494 -15.07 -12.95 20.79
CA ASN A 494 -14.97 -11.94 21.86
C ASN A 494 -13.88 -10.89 21.64
N GLN A 495 -13.03 -11.04 20.62
CA GLN A 495 -11.99 -10.08 20.29
C GLN A 495 -12.26 -9.49 18.90
N PRO A 496 -12.08 -8.17 18.70
CA PRO A 496 -12.30 -7.56 17.40
C PRO A 496 -11.10 -7.75 16.45
N PHE A 497 -11.39 -7.77 15.15
CA PHE A 497 -10.45 -7.56 14.06
C PHE A 497 -10.02 -6.08 13.97
N PRO A 498 -8.78 -5.79 13.54
CA PRO A 498 -7.75 -6.72 13.07
C PRO A 498 -6.90 -7.37 14.17
N LYS A 499 -6.97 -6.87 15.42
CA LYS A 499 -5.99 -7.21 16.47
C LYS A 499 -5.84 -8.72 16.71
N LYS A 500 -6.96 -9.44 16.86
CA LYS A 500 -6.91 -10.90 17.07
C LYS A 500 -6.17 -11.63 15.95
N ALA A 501 -6.41 -11.25 14.69
CA ALA A 501 -5.84 -11.93 13.54
C ALA A 501 -4.35 -11.62 13.36
N ILE A 502 -3.94 -10.40 13.68
CA ILE A 502 -2.51 -10.02 13.68
C ILE A 502 -1.76 -10.87 14.70
N ASN A 503 -2.29 -10.99 15.92
CA ASN A 503 -1.66 -11.78 16.97
C ASN A 503 -1.52 -13.25 16.57
N ILE A 504 -2.61 -13.86 16.06
CA ILE A 504 -2.58 -15.27 15.61
C ILE A 504 -1.58 -15.46 14.47
N LEU A 505 -1.50 -14.52 13.52
CA LEU A 505 -0.54 -14.62 12.40
C LEU A 505 0.91 -14.60 12.89
N GLU A 506 1.20 -13.75 13.87
CA GLU A 506 2.52 -13.67 14.50
C GLU A 506 2.87 -14.96 15.25
N ASP A 507 1.92 -15.50 16.02
CA ASP A 507 2.08 -16.74 16.75
C ASP A 507 2.30 -17.93 15.81
N VAL A 508 1.51 -18.03 14.73
CA VAL A 508 1.69 -19.06 13.68
C VAL A 508 3.06 -18.93 13.02
N ALA A 509 3.49 -17.72 12.67
CA ALA A 509 4.81 -17.50 12.07
C ALA A 509 5.94 -17.94 13.01
N ILE A 510 5.83 -17.63 14.30
CA ILE A 510 6.80 -18.05 15.32
C ILE A 510 6.79 -19.57 15.49
N TYR A 511 5.61 -20.17 15.58
CA TYR A 511 5.43 -21.61 15.74
C TYR A 511 6.03 -22.39 14.57
N VAL A 512 5.72 -22.00 13.33
CA VAL A 512 6.24 -22.66 12.13
C VAL A 512 7.77 -22.50 12.03
N ALA A 513 8.29 -21.30 12.34
CA ALA A 513 9.72 -21.05 12.29
C ALA A 513 10.52 -21.85 13.33
N ARG A 514 9.98 -22.01 14.55
CA ARG A 514 10.71 -22.63 15.68
C ARG A 514 10.43 -24.12 15.83
N SER A 515 9.16 -24.51 15.80
CA SER A 515 8.72 -25.86 16.13
C SER A 515 8.74 -26.76 14.90
N VAL A 516 8.02 -26.37 13.84
CA VAL A 516 7.91 -27.16 12.61
C VAL A 516 9.20 -27.10 11.77
N LYS A 517 9.90 -25.96 11.82
CA LYS A 517 11.08 -25.65 11.00
C LYS A 517 10.81 -25.72 9.49
N ALA A 518 9.58 -25.41 9.09
CA ALA A 518 9.20 -25.31 7.69
C ALA A 518 9.49 -23.90 7.14
N LYS A 519 9.76 -23.81 5.83
CA LYS A 519 9.96 -22.54 5.13
C LYS A 519 8.66 -21.92 4.63
N VAL A 520 7.55 -22.66 4.66
CA VAL A 520 6.25 -22.23 4.14
C VAL A 520 5.19 -22.45 5.22
N VAL A 521 4.33 -21.46 5.41
CA VAL A 521 3.17 -21.56 6.31
C VAL A 521 1.97 -22.03 5.49
N LEU A 522 1.55 -23.28 5.69
CA LEU A 522 0.40 -23.91 5.04
C LEU A 522 -0.88 -23.72 5.87
N PRO A 523 -2.09 -23.92 5.29
CA PRO A 523 -3.34 -23.76 6.02
C PRO A 523 -3.46 -24.75 7.18
N GLU A 524 -2.85 -25.94 7.04
CA GLU A 524 -2.76 -26.97 8.08
C GLU A 524 -1.98 -26.52 9.33
N HIS A 525 -1.11 -25.52 9.22
CA HIS A 525 -0.40 -24.96 10.38
C HIS A 525 -1.24 -23.95 11.16
N VAL A 526 -2.36 -23.50 10.58
CA VAL A 526 -3.28 -22.52 11.15
C VAL A 526 -4.47 -23.21 11.82
N ALA A 527 -4.94 -24.31 11.22
CA ALA A 527 -5.94 -25.22 11.79
C ALA A 527 -5.40 -25.91 13.05
#